data_AF-A0A3B9BIR8-F1
#
_entry.id   AF-A0A3B9BIR8-F1
#
_cell.length_a   1.000
_cell.length_b   1.000
_cell.length_c   1.000
_cell.angle_alpha   90.00
_cell.angle_beta   90.00
_cell.angle_gamma   90.00
#
_symmetry.space_group_name_H-M   'P 1'
#
loop_
_entity.id
_entity.type
_entity.pdbx_description
1 polymer ?
#
loop_
_entity_poly.entity_id
_entity_poly.type
_entity_poly.pdbx_seq_one_letter_code
_entity_poly.pdbx_strand_id
1 'polypeptide(L)' 'GDGRGIAAAITLGAIGVWLGTRFIATPEAWGHDNYKRRITEIDDEGTTRTRCFSGKPCRMIQNDTTKAWESPELEA' A
#
# COMPACT_ATOMS: atom_id res chain seq x y z
N GLY A 1 0.69 3.68 -10.54
CA GLY A 1 0.14 5.02 -10.24
C GLY A 1 0.87 6.09 -11.02
N ASP A 2 0.66 6.08 -12.34
CA ASP A 2 1.29 6.99 -13.30
C ASP A 2 0.19 7.73 -14.10
N GLY A 3 0.59 8.54 -15.09
CA GLY A 3 -0.35 9.29 -15.92
C GLY A 3 -1.37 8.43 -16.67
N ARG A 4 -1.06 7.16 -16.97
CA ARG A 4 -2.01 6.26 -17.65
C ARG A 4 -3.17 5.91 -16.74
N GLY A 5 -2.89 5.62 -15.47
CA GLY A 5 -3.93 5.37 -14.47
C GLY A 5 -4.82 6.58 -14.23
N ILE A 6 -4.22 7.79 -14.24
CA ILE A 6 -4.99 9.04 -14.15
C ILE A 6 -5.88 9.21 -15.39
N ALA A 7 -5.32 9.09 -16.60
CA ALA A 7 -6.08 9.21 -17.84
C ALA A 7 -7.24 8.21 -17.88
N ALA A 8 -7.00 6.94 -17.53
CA ALA A 8 -8.04 5.92 -17.48
C ALA A 8 -9.17 6.30 -16.51
N ALA A 9 -8.87 6.80 -15.31
CA ALA A 9 -9.88 7.23 -14.35
C ALA A 9 -10.72 8.40 -14.87
N ILE A 10 -10.09 9.40 -15.51
CA ILE A 10 -10.80 10.53 -16.13
C ILE A 10 -11.66 10.05 -17.31
N THR A 11 -11.13 9.16 -18.17
CA THR A 11 -11.90 8.55 -19.27
C THR A 11 -13.13 7.78 -18.77
N LEU A 12 -13.02 7.14 -17.59
CA LEU A 12 -14.14 6.47 -16.93
C LEU A 12 -15.14 7.44 -16.25
N GLY A 13 -14.94 8.76 -16.37
CA GLY A 13 -15.88 9.77 -15.88
C GLY A 13 -15.51 10.41 -14.53
N ALA A 14 -14.33 10.11 -13.98
CA ALA A 14 -13.87 10.82 -12.79
C ALA A 14 -13.56 12.29 -13.12
N ILE A 15 -13.90 13.21 -12.21
CA ILE A 15 -13.56 14.64 -12.32
C ILE A 15 -12.21 14.99 -11.66
N GLY A 16 -11.58 14.00 -11.04
CA GLY A 16 -10.32 14.13 -10.33
C GLY A 16 -9.84 12.78 -9.81
N VAL A 17 -8.56 12.70 -9.46
CA VAL A 17 -7.92 11.49 -8.94
C VAL A 17 -7.17 11.84 -7.66
N TRP A 18 -7.39 11.07 -6.61
CA TRP A 18 -6.62 11.19 -5.36
C TRP A 18 -5.61 10.05 -5.25
N LEU A 19 -4.36 10.40 -4.95
CA LEU A 19 -3.25 9.47 -4.82
C LEU A 19 -2.75 9.47 -3.38
N GLY A 20 -2.48 8.28 -2.84
CA GLY A 20 -1.87 8.10 -1.51
C GLY A 20 -0.43 7.62 -1.60
N THR A 21 -0.25 6.31 -1.77
CA THR A 21 1.07 5.63 -1.78
C THR A 21 2.11 6.27 -2.70
N ARG A 22 1.68 6.85 -3.84
CA ARG A 22 2.59 7.54 -4.77
C ARG A 22 3.26 8.78 -4.16
N PHE A 23 2.56 9.52 -3.31
CA PHE A 23 3.09 10.70 -2.62
C PHE A 23 3.96 10.34 -1.41
N ILE A 24 3.83 9.14 -0.86
CA ILE A 24 4.76 8.65 0.18
C ILE A 24 6.14 8.38 -0.43
N ALA A 25 6.19 7.90 -1.68
CA ALA A 25 7.42 7.63 -2.43
C ALA A 25 8.01 8.90 -3.09
N THR A 26 8.16 9.98 -2.32
CA THR A 26 8.87 11.21 -2.75
C THR A 26 9.96 11.59 -1.75
N PRO A 27 10.96 12.41 -2.13
CA PRO A 27 11.98 12.89 -1.21
C PRO A 27 11.40 13.69 -0.03
N GLU A 28 10.35 14.48 -0.26
CA GLU A 28 9.76 15.41 0.70
C GLU A 28 8.89 14.74 1.76
N ALA A 29 8.34 13.55 1.45
CA ALA A 29 7.47 12.84 2.37
C ALA A 29 8.20 12.47 3.68
N TRP A 30 7.54 12.59 4.83
CA TRP A 30 8.13 12.13 6.08
C TRP A 30 7.90 10.62 6.25
N GLY A 31 8.96 9.85 6.53
CA GLY A 31 8.90 8.41 6.71
C GLY A 31 10.27 7.76 6.56
N HIS A 32 10.41 6.53 7.06
CA HIS A 32 11.68 5.81 6.98
C HIS A 32 12.05 5.48 5.53
N ASP A 33 13.32 5.66 5.14
CA ASP A 33 13.76 5.45 3.75
C ASP A 33 13.51 4.02 3.27
N ASN A 34 13.78 3.01 4.11
CA ASN A 34 13.40 1.62 3.82
C ASN A 34 11.91 1.45 3.47
N TYR A 35 10.99 2.18 4.12
CA TYR A 35 9.56 2.10 3.80
C TYR A 35 9.29 2.71 2.42
N LYS A 36 9.82 3.91 2.15
CA LYS A 36 9.70 4.56 0.83
C LYS A 36 10.29 3.70 -0.29
N ARG A 37 11.46 3.12 -0.05
CA ARG A 37 12.14 2.20 -0.98
C ARG A 37 11.30 0.96 -1.22
N ARG A 38 10.77 0.35 -0.16
CA ARG A 38 9.95 -0.85 -0.27
C ARG A 38 8.69 -0.60 -1.10
N ILE A 39 8.05 0.57 -0.98
CA ILE A 39 6.91 0.97 -1.82
C ILE A 39 7.27 0.92 -3.32
N THR A 40 8.51 1.30 -3.68
CA THR A 40 8.96 1.30 -5.09
C THR A 40 9.46 -0.04 -5.59
N GLU A 41 9.79 -0.97 -4.68
CA GLU A 41 10.35 -2.29 -5.01
C GLU A 41 9.30 -3.40 -5.07
N ILE A 42 8.15 -3.23 -4.41
CA ILE A 42 7.03 -4.17 -4.50
C ILE A 42 6.25 -3.99 -5.81
N ASP A 43 5.71 -5.10 -6.29
CA ASP A 43 4.65 -5.12 -7.28
C ASP A 43 3.26 -5.14 -6.61
N ASP A 44 2.25 -5.37 -7.43
CA ASP A 44 0.84 -5.37 -7.06
C ASP A 44 0.50 -6.48 -6.04
N GLU A 45 1.28 -7.57 -6.02
CA GLU A 45 1.12 -8.72 -5.12
C GLU A 45 1.86 -8.55 -3.79
N GLY A 46 2.78 -7.59 -3.68
CA GLY A 46 3.55 -7.30 -2.47
C GLY A 46 2.77 -6.69 -1.30
N THR A 47 1.43 -6.70 -1.34
CA THR A 47 0.56 -6.21 -0.26
C THR A 47 -0.43 -7.27 0.20
N THR A 48 -0.84 -7.19 1.46
CA THR A 48 -1.88 -8.06 2.02
C THR A 48 -2.94 -7.23 2.76
N ARG A 49 -4.16 -7.76 2.82
CA ARG A 49 -5.20 -7.23 3.72
C ARG A 49 -5.02 -7.89 5.07
N THR A 50 -4.92 -7.09 6.12
CA THR A 50 -4.65 -7.57 7.48
C THR A 50 -5.30 -6.67 8.51
N ARG A 51 -5.40 -7.17 9.75
CA ARG A 51 -5.84 -6.42 10.93
C ARG A 51 -4.70 -6.08 11.89
N CYS A 52 -3.46 -6.44 11.54
CA CYS A 52 -2.30 -6.43 12.44
C CYS A 52 -1.90 -5.07 13.03
N PHE A 53 -2.42 -3.96 12.50
CA PHE A 53 -2.02 -2.62 12.95
C PHE A 53 -2.95 -1.99 13.97
N SER A 54 -4.26 -2.12 13.79
CA SER A 54 -5.27 -1.45 14.65
C SER A 54 -6.48 -2.32 14.98
N GLY A 55 -6.48 -3.60 14.57
CA GLY A 55 -7.63 -4.50 14.60
C GLY A 55 -8.66 -4.25 13.49
N LYS A 56 -8.62 -3.08 12.83
CA LYS A 56 -9.46 -2.78 11.66
C LYS A 56 -8.80 -3.29 10.37
N PRO A 57 -9.59 -3.68 9.35
CA PRO A 57 -9.04 -4.11 8.07
C PRO A 57 -8.25 -2.97 7.44
N CYS A 58 -7.02 -3.25 7.05
CA CYS A 58 -6.15 -2.33 6.33
C CYS A 58 -5.32 -3.10 5.30
N ARG A 59 -4.80 -2.40 4.29
CA ARG A 59 -3.84 -2.97 3.33
C ARG A 59 -2.44 -2.56 3.75
N MET A 60 -1.57 -3.53 3.92
CA MET A 60 -0.17 -3.32 4.34
C MET A 60 0.79 -4.00 3.38
N ILE A 61 2.04 -3.55 3.39
CA ILE A 61 3.13 -4.24 2.69
C ILE A 61 3.35 -5.61 3.36
N GLN A 62 3.47 -6.66 2.56
CA GLN A 62 3.78 -7.98 3.06
C GLN A 62 5.19 -8.00 3.66
N ASN A 63 5.27 -8.38 4.93
CA ASN A 63 6.48 -8.58 5.71
C ASN A 63 6.26 -9.69 6.75
N ASP A 64 7.29 -10.01 7.51
CA ASP A 64 7.26 -11.11 8.48
C ASP A 64 6.21 -10.88 9.58
N THR A 65 5.95 -9.63 9.99
CA THR A 65 4.89 -9.30 10.94
C THR A 65 3.51 -9.57 10.38
N THR A 66 3.22 -9.13 9.15
CA THR A 66 1.93 -9.42 8.50
C THR A 66 1.74 -10.91 8.26
N LYS A 67 2.80 -11.65 7.92
CA LYS A 67 2.74 -13.11 7.74
C LYS A 67 2.49 -13.84 9.05
N ALA A 68 3.18 -13.43 10.11
CA ALA A 68 2.97 -13.98 11.44
C ALA A 68 1.54 -13.70 11.92
N TRP A 69 1.02 -12.49 11.70
CA TRP A 69 -0.34 -12.12 12.11
C TRP A 69 -1.43 -12.98 11.46
N GLU A 70 -1.26 -13.32 10.19
CA GLU A 70 -2.21 -14.16 9.44
C GLU A 70 -1.94 -15.67 9.63
N SER A 71 -1.00 -16.05 10.51
CA SER A 71 -0.71 -17.47 10.73
C SER A 71 -1.88 -18.15 11.48
N PRO A 72 -2.20 -19.42 11.14
CA PRO A 72 -3.26 -20.16 11.83
C PRO A 72 -3.03 -20.30 13.33
N GLU A 73 -1.79 -20.15 13.81
CA GLU A 73 -1.45 -20.27 15.23
C GLU A 73 -1.99 -19.10 16.07
N LEU A 74 -2.30 -17.95 15.47
CA LEU A 74 -2.87 -16.79 16.17
C LEU A 74 -4.40 -16.73 16.14
N GLU A 75 -5.06 -17.55 15.31
CA GLU A 75 -6.52 -17.66 15.25
C GLU A 75 -7.10 -18.68 16.27
N ALA A 76 -6.23 -19.43 16.97
CA ALA A 76 -6.58 -20.39 18.01
C ALA A 76 -6.63 -19.76 19.40
#